data_AF-U1Q8B2-F1
#
_entry.id   AF-U1Q8B2-F1
#
_cell.length_a   1.000
_cell.length_b   1.000
_cell.length_c   1.000
_cell.angle_alpha   90.00
_cell.angle_beta   90.00
_cell.angle_gamma   90.00
#
_symmetry.space_group_name_H-M   'P 1'
#
loop_
_entity.id
_entity.type
_entity.pdbx_description
1 polymer ?
#
loop_
_entity_poly.entity_id
_entity_poly.type
_entity_poly.pdbx_seq_one_letter_code
_entity_poly.pdbx_strand_id
1 'polypeptide(L)'
;MPTGEYDSDAVESKWQQQWLDDDTYAYPEEATDPNTTFAIDTPPPTVSGSLHWGHVYGSILQDIVARFERMQGNDVFYPFGYDDNGIASERLTESELGIRHQDFDRYEFQEKCRDVCADYEDEFTEKMQAMGTSIDWNNTYQTISPEVQRVSQLSFIDLYDQGREYRKKAPAIWCPECETAISQVETEDHEEQSYFNDIAFELVESGSDPDKPTQSATTTSTRPRPTRATISSSRRPAPNSSRRVSRCLSTLTTTATPTSSAAQRRCLFSVTRSRSTRTTASTGRREPAS
;
A
#
# COMPACT_ATOMS: atom_id res chain seq x y z
N MET A 1 2.30 55.00 -4.72
CA MET A 1 2.93 53.73 -4.34
C MET A 1 3.36 53.86 -2.89
N PRO A 2 3.14 52.83 -2.04
CA PRO A 2 3.72 52.83 -0.70
C PRO A 2 5.23 53.08 -0.83
N THR A 3 5.76 54.04 -0.06
CA THR A 3 7.19 54.34 -0.02
C THR A 3 7.78 53.65 1.20
N GLY A 4 8.48 52.53 1.00
CA GLY A 4 9.05 51.68 2.06
C GLY A 4 9.56 50.36 1.49
N GLU A 5 10.30 49.60 2.31
CA GLU A 5 10.71 48.22 2.01
C GLU A 5 9.49 47.28 2.10
N TYR A 6 9.43 46.25 1.26
CA TYR A 6 8.32 45.29 1.28
C TYR A 6 8.42 44.37 2.49
N ASP A 7 7.47 44.51 3.41
CA ASP A 7 7.31 43.62 4.57
C ASP A 7 6.31 42.52 4.20
N SER A 8 6.82 41.33 3.83
CA SER A 8 6.00 40.18 3.46
C SER A 8 5.13 39.72 4.62
N ASP A 9 5.68 39.69 5.84
CA ASP A 9 5.02 39.08 6.99
C ASP A 9 3.74 39.85 7.35
N ALA A 10 3.81 41.19 7.30
CA ALA A 10 2.65 42.05 7.52
C ALA A 10 1.63 42.00 6.38
N VAL A 11 2.08 41.88 5.12
CA VAL A 11 1.19 41.91 3.95
C VAL A 11 0.49 40.56 3.75
N GLU A 12 1.22 39.45 3.81
CA GLU A 12 0.71 38.10 3.59
C GLU A 12 -0.32 37.73 4.65
N SER A 13 0.03 37.88 5.93
CA SER A 13 -0.87 37.56 7.05
C SER A 13 -2.20 38.34 6.96
N LYS A 14 -2.13 39.62 6.55
CA LYS A 14 -3.33 40.45 6.36
C LYS A 14 -4.24 39.88 5.29
N TRP A 15 -3.70 39.58 4.10
CA TRP A 15 -4.52 39.10 2.98
C TRP A 15 -5.02 37.68 3.18
N GLN A 16 -4.22 36.81 3.78
CA GLN A 16 -4.63 35.45 4.14
C GLN A 16 -5.83 35.48 5.08
N GLN A 17 -5.76 36.25 6.17
CA GLN A 17 -6.88 36.39 7.10
C GLN A 17 -8.10 36.99 6.42
N GLN A 18 -7.91 38.04 5.61
CA GLN A 18 -9.02 38.67 4.92
C GLN A 18 -9.72 37.71 3.94
N TRP A 19 -8.99 36.89 3.19
CA TRP A 19 -9.60 35.93 2.27
C TRP A 19 -10.41 34.85 2.98
N LEU A 20 -9.98 34.45 4.18
CA LEU A 20 -10.73 33.52 5.03
C LEU A 20 -11.99 34.18 5.58
N ASP A 21 -11.87 35.38 6.16
CA ASP A 21 -13.01 36.11 6.75
C ASP A 21 -14.09 36.46 5.71
N ASP A 22 -13.67 36.76 4.48
CA ASP A 22 -14.56 37.14 3.38
C ASP A 22 -15.08 35.93 2.57
N ASP A 23 -14.72 34.69 2.94
CA ASP A 23 -15.05 33.48 2.17
C ASP A 23 -14.69 33.61 0.67
N THR A 24 -13.56 34.27 0.37
CA THR A 24 -13.23 34.77 -0.99
C THR A 24 -13.22 33.67 -2.05
N TYR A 25 -12.88 32.44 -1.65
CA TYR A 25 -12.75 31.30 -2.55
C TYR A 25 -13.88 30.27 -2.40
N ALA A 26 -14.89 30.55 -1.57
CA ALA A 26 -16.03 29.66 -1.39
C ALA A 26 -16.69 29.34 -2.74
N TYR A 27 -16.99 28.07 -2.97
CA TYR A 27 -17.77 27.66 -4.11
C TYR A 27 -19.24 28.07 -3.90
N PRO A 28 -19.89 28.72 -4.88
CA PRO A 28 -21.26 29.21 -4.72
C PRO A 28 -22.27 28.07 -4.53
N GLU A 29 -23.16 28.19 -3.55
CA GLU A 29 -24.22 27.19 -3.29
C GLU A 29 -25.19 27.03 -4.47
N GLU A 30 -25.49 28.13 -5.17
CA GLU A 30 -26.25 28.13 -6.43
C GLU A 30 -25.28 28.09 -7.62
N ALA A 31 -24.60 26.97 -7.81
CA ALA A 31 -23.71 26.78 -8.95
C ALA A 31 -24.44 26.99 -10.29
N THR A 32 -23.83 27.78 -11.18
CA THR A 32 -24.44 28.24 -12.44
C THR A 32 -24.81 27.07 -13.37
N ASP A 33 -24.04 25.97 -13.34
CA ASP A 33 -24.33 24.62 -13.86
C ASP A 33 -23.20 23.66 -13.42
N PRO A 34 -23.49 22.56 -12.69
CA PRO A 34 -22.48 21.58 -12.31
C PRO A 34 -21.71 20.97 -13.49
N ASN A 35 -22.31 20.91 -14.68
CA ASN A 35 -21.66 20.36 -15.88
C ASN A 35 -20.63 21.29 -16.51
N THR A 36 -20.61 22.57 -16.13
CA THR A 36 -19.67 23.57 -16.64
C THR A 36 -18.70 24.07 -15.56
N THR A 37 -18.78 23.53 -14.35
CA THR A 37 -17.89 23.87 -13.24
C THR A 37 -16.48 23.34 -13.51
N PHE A 38 -15.47 24.18 -13.26
CA PHE A 38 -14.09 23.74 -13.24
C PHE A 38 -13.78 23.12 -11.87
N ALA A 39 -13.73 21.79 -11.81
CA ALA A 39 -13.45 21.06 -10.58
C ALA A 39 -11.99 20.62 -10.51
N ILE A 40 -11.33 20.88 -9.38
CA ILE A 40 -10.01 20.36 -9.05
C ILE A 40 -10.19 19.23 -8.05
N ASP A 41 -9.79 18.03 -8.46
CA ASP A 41 -9.68 16.88 -7.55
C ASP A 41 -8.37 17.00 -6.77
N THR A 42 -8.47 17.61 -5.59
CA THR A 42 -7.33 17.82 -4.70
C THR A 42 -6.94 16.48 -4.07
N PRO A 43 -5.72 15.96 -4.28
CA PRO A 43 -5.29 14.74 -3.63
C PRO A 43 -5.22 15.00 -2.12
N PRO A 44 -6.09 14.36 -1.32
CA PRO A 44 -6.12 14.63 0.12
C PRO A 44 -4.79 14.17 0.73
N PRO A 45 -4.06 15.01 1.50
CA PRO A 45 -2.89 14.55 2.23
C PRO A 45 -3.28 13.41 3.17
N THR A 46 -2.50 12.34 3.14
CA THR A 46 -2.59 11.28 4.15
C THR A 46 -2.13 11.82 5.49
N VAL A 47 -2.94 11.63 6.52
CA VAL A 47 -2.63 12.03 7.90
C VAL A 47 -1.60 11.05 8.46
N SER A 48 -0.34 11.21 8.05
CA SER A 48 0.77 10.30 8.37
C SER A 48 2.05 11.03 8.81
N GLY A 49 1.99 12.33 9.09
CA GLY A 49 3.14 13.16 9.47
C GLY A 49 2.95 14.62 9.08
N SER A 50 3.97 15.47 9.29
CA SER A 50 3.86 16.91 9.01
C SER A 50 3.91 17.25 7.51
N LEU A 51 3.26 18.36 7.14
CA LEU A 51 3.38 18.99 5.82
C LEU A 51 4.87 19.21 5.45
N HIS A 52 5.24 18.86 4.22
CA HIS A 52 6.58 19.02 3.66
C HIS A 52 6.52 19.57 2.24
N TRP A 53 7.67 19.94 1.66
CA TRP A 53 7.77 20.58 0.34
C TRP A 53 7.11 19.84 -0.83
N GLY A 54 6.86 18.52 -0.70
CA GLY A 54 6.16 17.75 -1.73
C GLY A 54 4.70 18.18 -1.84
N HIS A 55 4.02 18.36 -0.71
CA HIS A 55 2.66 18.89 -0.65
C HIS A 55 2.58 20.31 -1.21
N VAL A 56 3.55 21.16 -0.85
CA VAL A 56 3.65 22.54 -1.35
C VAL A 56 3.77 22.56 -2.88
N TYR A 57 4.66 21.75 -3.42
CA TYR A 57 4.89 21.67 -4.87
C TYR A 57 3.61 21.25 -5.63
N GLY A 58 2.89 20.24 -5.15
CA GLY A 58 1.64 19.80 -5.75
C GLY A 58 0.52 20.86 -5.66
N SER A 59 0.39 21.49 -4.49
CA SER A 59 -0.69 22.44 -4.21
C SER A 59 -0.54 23.77 -4.96
N ILE A 60 0.69 24.26 -5.14
CA ILE A 60 0.95 25.51 -5.88
C ILE A 60 0.47 25.42 -7.32
N LEU A 61 0.70 24.29 -8.00
CA LEU A 61 0.29 24.12 -9.39
C LEU A 61 -1.24 24.12 -9.53
N GLN A 62 -1.94 23.49 -8.60
CA GLN A 62 -3.41 23.48 -8.53
C GLN A 62 -3.94 24.89 -8.25
N ASP A 63 -3.32 25.61 -7.30
CA ASP A 63 -3.71 26.97 -6.93
C ASP A 63 -3.56 27.97 -8.10
N ILE A 64 -2.46 27.90 -8.85
CA ILE A 64 -2.24 28.76 -10.02
C ILE A 64 -3.35 28.56 -11.05
N VAL A 65 -3.74 27.31 -11.31
CA VAL A 65 -4.81 26.99 -12.25
C VAL A 65 -6.16 27.44 -11.71
N ALA A 66 -6.46 27.19 -10.43
CA ALA A 66 -7.68 27.64 -9.78
C ALA A 66 -7.87 29.15 -9.91
N ARG A 67 -6.83 29.93 -9.58
CA ARG A 67 -6.84 31.39 -9.70
C ARG A 67 -7.02 31.84 -11.15
N PHE A 68 -6.33 31.20 -12.09
CA PHE A 68 -6.48 31.51 -13.51
C PHE A 68 -7.92 31.34 -13.98
N GLU A 69 -8.55 30.19 -13.68
CA GLU A 69 -9.93 29.89 -14.07
C GLU A 69 -10.93 30.87 -13.43
N ARG A 70 -10.78 31.18 -12.13
CA ARG A 70 -11.59 32.22 -11.46
C ARG A 70 -11.43 33.59 -12.13
N MET A 71 -10.22 33.97 -12.52
CA MET A 71 -9.96 35.24 -13.22
C MET A 71 -10.54 35.28 -14.64
N GLN A 72 -10.78 34.11 -15.27
CA GLN A 72 -11.49 34.02 -16.54
C GLN A 72 -13.03 34.07 -16.38
N GLY A 73 -13.53 34.11 -15.15
CA GLY A 73 -14.95 34.17 -14.83
C GLY A 73 -15.62 32.80 -14.71
N ASN A 74 -14.85 31.72 -14.59
CA ASN A 74 -15.38 30.37 -14.37
C ASN A 74 -15.64 30.12 -12.88
N ASP A 75 -16.70 29.38 -12.57
CA ASP A 75 -16.93 28.82 -11.23
C ASP A 75 -15.93 27.69 -10.99
N VAL A 76 -15.14 27.79 -9.92
CA VAL A 76 -14.08 26.83 -9.58
C VAL A 76 -14.41 26.11 -8.28
N PHE A 77 -14.59 24.80 -8.36
CA PHE A 77 -14.71 23.91 -7.20
C PHE A 77 -13.33 23.36 -6.85
N TYR A 78 -12.74 23.85 -5.75
CA TYR A 78 -11.41 23.47 -5.30
C TYR A 78 -11.42 23.13 -3.79
N PRO A 79 -12.00 21.98 -3.41
CA PRO A 79 -12.09 21.55 -2.02
C PRO A 79 -10.75 21.05 -1.48
N PHE A 80 -10.65 20.89 -0.17
CA PHE A 80 -9.53 20.21 0.48
C PHE A 80 -10.01 19.02 1.28
N GLY A 81 -9.33 17.88 1.15
CA GLY A 81 -9.70 16.65 1.83
C GLY A 81 -8.61 16.17 2.77
N TYR A 82 -8.97 15.37 3.76
CA TYR A 82 -8.04 14.68 4.66
C TYR A 82 -8.18 13.19 4.45
N ASP A 83 -7.06 12.50 4.21
CA ASP A 83 -7.04 11.04 4.14
C ASP A 83 -6.59 10.46 5.48
N ASP A 84 -7.58 10.20 6.33
CA ASP A 84 -7.46 9.87 7.75
C ASP A 84 -7.84 8.41 8.05
N ASN A 85 -7.65 7.53 7.07
CA ASN A 85 -7.95 6.11 7.18
C ASN A 85 -6.73 5.20 6.90
N GLY A 86 -6.92 3.91 7.17
CA GLY A 86 -6.00 2.87 6.74
C GLY A 86 -4.71 2.78 7.57
N ILE A 87 -3.75 2.02 7.04
CA ILE A 87 -2.53 1.61 7.75
C ILE A 87 -1.67 2.82 8.14
N ALA A 88 -1.67 3.89 7.33
CA ALA A 88 -0.86 5.08 7.58
C ALA A 88 -1.27 5.79 8.88
N SER A 89 -2.57 6.04 9.08
CA SER A 89 -3.10 6.65 10.31
C SER A 89 -2.91 5.76 11.54
N GLU A 90 -3.07 4.44 11.38
CA GLU A 90 -2.82 3.48 12.47
C GLU A 90 -1.35 3.50 12.91
N ARG A 91 -0.40 3.47 11.95
CA ARG A 91 1.04 3.53 12.22
C ARG A 91 1.46 4.88 12.81
N LEU A 92 0.88 5.98 12.34
CA LEU A 92 1.10 7.31 12.91
C LEU A 92 0.71 7.33 14.39
N THR A 93 -0.50 6.84 14.71
CA THR A 93 -1.03 6.78 16.08
C THR A 93 -0.13 5.97 17.00
N GLU A 94 0.37 4.83 16.54
CA GLU A 94 1.31 4.01 17.30
C GLU A 94 2.65 4.70 17.55
N SER A 95 3.17 5.40 16.54
CA SER A 95 4.41 6.17 16.64
C SER A 95 4.27 7.33 17.63
N GLU A 96 3.23 8.15 17.48
CA GLU A 96 3.00 9.35 18.30
C GLU A 96 2.74 9.01 19.78
N LEU A 97 1.94 7.98 20.03
CA LEU A 97 1.59 7.60 21.39
C LEU A 97 2.57 6.59 22.01
N GLY A 98 3.51 6.05 21.23
CA GLY A 98 4.42 5.00 21.68
C GLY A 98 3.69 3.71 22.08
N ILE A 99 2.60 3.38 21.37
CA ILE A 99 1.73 2.25 21.64
C ILE A 99 1.73 1.24 20.49
N ARG A 100 1.07 0.10 20.68
CA ARG A 100 0.78 -0.85 19.60
C ARG A 100 -0.69 -1.15 19.56
N HIS A 101 -1.28 -1.17 18.38
CA HIS A 101 -2.71 -1.39 18.19
C HIS A 101 -3.19 -2.73 18.78
N GLN A 102 -2.34 -3.76 18.82
CA GLN A 102 -2.68 -5.07 19.39
C GLN A 102 -2.92 -5.04 20.91
N ASP A 103 -2.46 -4.00 21.60
CA ASP A 103 -2.62 -3.86 23.04
C ASP A 103 -4.01 -3.25 23.41
N PHE A 104 -4.86 -2.95 22.43
CA PHE A 104 -6.16 -2.28 22.59
C PHE A 104 -7.32 -3.02 21.92
N ASP A 105 -8.53 -2.78 22.41
CA ASP A 105 -9.74 -3.16 21.69
C ASP A 105 -9.94 -2.26 20.47
N ARG A 106 -10.61 -2.80 19.43
CA ARG A 106 -10.80 -2.11 18.15
C ARG A 106 -11.37 -0.69 18.29
N TYR A 107 -12.45 -0.53 19.06
CA TYR A 107 -13.11 0.78 19.18
C TYR A 107 -12.25 1.79 19.94
N GLU A 108 -11.55 1.32 20.98
CA GLU A 108 -10.62 2.14 21.76
C GLU A 108 -9.46 2.64 20.89
N PHE A 109 -8.86 1.75 20.07
CA PHE A 109 -7.79 2.15 19.17
C PHE A 109 -8.28 3.11 18.08
N GLN A 110 -9.48 2.89 17.54
CA GLN A 110 -10.09 3.81 16.58
C GLN A 110 -10.32 5.21 17.15
N GLU A 111 -10.69 5.35 18.43
CA GLU A 111 -10.80 6.66 19.08
C GLU A 111 -9.44 7.34 19.17
N LYS A 112 -8.39 6.62 19.58
CA LYS A 112 -7.01 7.16 19.60
C LYS A 112 -6.55 7.63 18.23
N CYS A 113 -6.87 6.89 17.17
CA CYS A 113 -6.54 7.31 15.80
C CYS A 113 -7.24 8.60 15.41
N ARG A 114 -8.52 8.77 15.79
CA ARG A 114 -9.26 10.01 15.50
C ARG A 114 -8.67 11.21 16.25
N ASP A 115 -8.34 11.03 17.52
CA ASP A 115 -7.74 12.09 18.33
C ASP A 115 -6.40 12.55 17.72
N VAL A 116 -5.52 11.60 17.37
CA VAL A 116 -4.24 11.93 16.72
C VAL A 116 -4.47 12.56 15.34
N CYS A 117 -5.38 12.03 14.52
CA CYS A 117 -5.61 12.59 13.18
C CYS A 117 -6.14 14.01 13.25
N ALA A 118 -7.06 14.32 14.18
CA ALA A 118 -7.62 15.66 14.36
C ALA A 118 -6.52 16.71 14.62
N ASP A 119 -5.56 16.42 15.50
CA ASP A 119 -4.44 17.33 15.78
C ASP A 119 -3.61 17.64 14.52
N TYR A 120 -3.37 16.62 13.67
CA TYR A 120 -2.64 16.81 12.42
C TYR A 120 -3.48 17.55 11.38
N GLU A 121 -4.78 17.26 11.26
CA GLU A 121 -5.69 17.95 10.35
C GLU A 121 -5.74 19.45 10.64
N ASP A 122 -5.79 19.84 11.91
CA ASP A 122 -5.71 21.24 12.35
C ASP A 122 -4.36 21.87 11.94
N GLU A 123 -3.24 21.18 12.17
CA GLU A 123 -1.91 21.64 11.77
C GLU A 123 -1.77 21.78 10.24
N PHE A 124 -2.32 20.84 9.47
CA PHE A 124 -2.35 20.89 8.01
C PHE A 124 -3.18 22.06 7.51
N THR A 125 -4.36 22.27 8.11
CA THR A 125 -5.25 23.40 7.79
C THR A 125 -4.53 24.71 7.99
N GLU A 126 -3.94 24.94 9.16
CA GLU A 126 -3.24 26.17 9.51
C GLU A 126 -2.11 26.46 8.51
N LYS A 127 -1.29 25.45 8.20
CA LYS A 127 -0.17 25.61 7.27
C LYS A 127 -0.60 25.88 5.83
N MET A 128 -1.68 25.24 5.37
CA MET A 128 -2.21 25.44 4.02
C MET A 128 -2.90 26.81 3.87
N GLN A 129 -3.56 27.28 4.92
CA GLN A 129 -4.13 28.63 4.99
C GLN A 129 -3.04 29.70 5.05
N ALA A 130 -1.99 29.50 5.86
CA ALA A 130 -0.83 30.38 5.95
C ALA A 130 0.01 30.44 4.66
N MET A 131 -0.19 29.52 3.73
CA MET A 131 0.40 29.58 2.38
C MET A 131 -0.40 30.49 1.43
N GLY A 132 -1.61 30.90 1.81
CA GLY A 132 -2.50 31.73 1.00
C GLY A 132 -3.07 30.99 -0.22
N THR A 133 -3.35 29.69 -0.07
CA THR A 133 -4.00 28.91 -1.13
C THR A 133 -5.46 29.33 -1.33
N SER A 134 -5.95 29.20 -2.56
CA SER A 134 -7.32 29.55 -2.99
C SER A 134 -8.31 28.38 -2.85
N ILE A 135 -8.09 27.58 -1.82
CA ILE A 135 -8.92 26.44 -1.44
C ILE A 135 -10.27 26.94 -0.93
N ASP A 136 -11.31 26.18 -1.25
CA ASP A 136 -12.61 26.29 -0.63
C ASP A 136 -12.66 25.52 0.70
N TRP A 137 -12.55 26.26 1.81
CA TRP A 137 -12.58 25.70 3.16
C TRP A 137 -13.98 25.29 3.63
N ASN A 138 -15.03 25.71 2.92
CA ASN A 138 -16.42 25.39 3.26
C ASN A 138 -16.84 24.01 2.74
N ASN A 139 -16.12 23.46 1.75
CA ASN A 139 -16.39 22.15 1.16
C ASN A 139 -15.25 21.15 1.44
N THR A 140 -14.72 21.15 2.67
CA THR A 140 -13.71 20.17 3.09
C THR A 140 -14.32 18.82 3.45
N TYR A 141 -13.54 17.74 3.31
CA TYR A 141 -14.01 16.39 3.62
C TYR A 141 -12.94 15.53 4.29
N GLN A 142 -13.38 14.54 5.07
CA GLN A 142 -12.53 13.50 5.66
C GLN A 142 -12.91 12.15 5.07
N THR A 143 -11.94 11.26 4.82
CA THR A 143 -12.24 9.94 4.25
C THR A 143 -13.00 9.04 5.23
N ILE A 144 -12.88 9.27 6.55
CA ILE A 144 -13.73 8.63 7.56
C ILE A 144 -15.06 9.33 7.82
N SER A 145 -15.39 10.45 7.14
CA SER A 145 -16.68 11.12 7.36
C SER A 145 -17.86 10.19 7.01
N PRO A 146 -19.03 10.32 7.68
CA PRO A 146 -20.20 9.49 7.37
C PRO A 146 -20.65 9.55 5.90
N GLU A 147 -20.47 10.69 5.25
CA GLU A 147 -20.80 10.88 3.84
C GLU A 147 -19.83 10.11 2.93
N VAL A 148 -18.52 10.28 3.11
CA VAL A 148 -17.52 9.58 2.28
C VAL A 148 -17.59 8.07 2.50
N GLN A 149 -17.80 7.61 3.73
CA GLN A 149 -18.06 6.20 4.03
C GLN A 149 -19.28 5.66 3.26
N ARG A 150 -20.38 6.43 3.22
CA ARG A 150 -21.59 6.04 2.50
C ARG A 150 -21.34 5.95 1.00
N VAL A 151 -20.63 6.92 0.40
CA VAL A 151 -20.27 6.89 -1.02
C VAL A 151 -19.40 5.66 -1.34
N SER A 152 -18.40 5.38 -0.51
CA SER A 152 -17.54 4.20 -0.66
C SER A 152 -18.32 2.88 -0.57
N GLN A 153 -19.24 2.76 0.39
CA GLN A 153 -20.11 1.58 0.52
C GLN A 153 -21.04 1.38 -0.68
N LEU A 154 -21.60 2.47 -1.22
CA LEU A 154 -22.43 2.41 -2.43
C LEU A 154 -21.64 1.96 -3.66
N SER A 155 -20.41 2.46 -3.81
CA SER A 155 -19.50 2.03 -4.88
C SER A 155 -19.17 0.53 -4.78
N PHE A 156 -18.91 0.03 -3.57
CA PHE A 156 -18.70 -1.41 -3.35
C PHE A 156 -19.92 -2.25 -3.72
N ILE A 157 -21.13 -1.80 -3.36
CA ILE A 157 -22.37 -2.50 -3.72
C ILE A 157 -22.57 -2.52 -5.24
N ASP A 158 -22.33 -1.39 -5.93
CA ASP A 158 -22.40 -1.33 -7.40
C ASP A 158 -21.42 -2.31 -8.07
N LEU A 159 -20.17 -2.35 -7.60
CA LEU A 159 -19.17 -3.30 -8.10
C LEU A 159 -19.56 -4.76 -7.81
N TYR A 160 -20.18 -5.01 -6.65
CA TYR A 160 -20.70 -6.33 -6.29
C TYR A 160 -21.85 -6.77 -7.20
N ASP A 161 -22.81 -5.88 -7.45
CA ASP A 161 -23.97 -6.14 -8.31
C ASP A 161 -23.56 -6.36 -9.78
N GLN A 162 -22.47 -5.72 -10.21
CA GLN A 162 -21.83 -5.96 -11.51
C GLN A 162 -21.02 -7.27 -11.56
N GLY A 163 -20.92 -8.02 -10.47
CA GLY A 163 -20.13 -9.25 -10.38
C GLY A 163 -18.61 -9.03 -10.42
N ARG A 164 -18.14 -7.82 -10.09
CA ARG A 164 -16.72 -7.45 -10.08
C ARG A 164 -16.04 -7.70 -8.74
N GLU A 165 -16.81 -7.88 -7.67
CA GLU A 165 -16.32 -8.25 -6.35
C GLU A 165 -16.48 -9.74 -6.07
N TYR A 166 -15.45 -10.37 -5.48
CA TYR A 166 -15.47 -11.79 -5.15
C TYR A 166 -14.66 -12.10 -3.89
N ARG A 167 -15.06 -13.17 -3.18
CA ARG A 167 -14.32 -13.70 -2.04
C ARG A 167 -13.74 -15.07 -2.37
N LYS A 168 -12.41 -15.17 -2.40
CA LYS A 168 -11.69 -16.42 -2.69
C LYS A 168 -10.54 -16.62 -1.71
N LYS A 169 -10.32 -17.86 -1.29
CA LYS A 169 -9.08 -18.25 -0.59
C LYS A 169 -7.97 -18.37 -1.62
N ALA A 170 -7.04 -17.44 -1.62
CA ALA A 170 -5.88 -17.40 -2.50
C ALA A 170 -4.65 -16.91 -1.71
N PRO A 171 -3.42 -17.21 -2.17
CA PRO A 171 -2.24 -16.53 -1.64
C PRO A 171 -2.37 -15.01 -1.79
N ALA A 172 -2.06 -14.29 -0.73
CA ALA A 172 -2.01 -12.83 -0.71
C ALA A 172 -0.62 -12.38 -0.21
N ILE A 173 -0.22 -11.17 -0.59
CA ILE A 173 0.94 -10.53 0.02
C ILE A 173 0.51 -10.12 1.44
N TRP A 174 1.35 -10.44 2.43
CA TRP A 174 1.02 -10.28 3.85
C TRP A 174 2.14 -9.53 4.55
N CYS A 175 1.80 -8.43 5.23
CA CYS A 175 2.72 -7.74 6.12
C CYS A 175 2.66 -8.39 7.52
N PRO A 176 3.76 -8.98 8.02
CA PRO A 176 3.77 -9.61 9.34
C PRO A 176 3.75 -8.60 10.50
N GLU A 177 4.06 -7.33 10.24
CA GLU A 177 4.10 -6.27 11.25
C GLU A 177 2.76 -5.52 11.35
N CYS A 178 2.10 -5.27 10.22
CA CYS A 178 0.75 -4.70 10.18
C CYS A 178 -0.34 -5.77 10.37
N GLU A 179 0.02 -7.06 10.34
CA GLU A 179 -0.92 -8.19 10.42
C GLU A 179 -2.10 -8.09 9.45
N THR A 180 -1.82 -7.65 8.22
CA THR A 180 -2.84 -7.50 7.19
C THR A 180 -2.32 -7.85 5.81
N ALA A 181 -3.26 -8.15 4.91
CA ALA A 181 -2.95 -8.31 3.50
C ALA A 181 -2.69 -6.93 2.88
N ILE A 182 -1.64 -6.85 2.07
CA ILE A 182 -1.28 -5.63 1.34
C ILE A 182 -1.39 -5.88 -0.16
N SER A 183 -1.62 -4.82 -0.90
CA SER A 183 -1.64 -4.82 -2.35
C SER A 183 -0.22 -4.82 -2.92
N GLN A 184 -0.08 -5.18 -4.20
CA GLN A 184 1.22 -5.13 -4.88
C GLN A 184 1.73 -3.69 -5.06
N VAL A 185 0.85 -2.68 -5.10
CA VAL A 185 1.27 -1.28 -5.24
C VAL A 185 1.85 -0.73 -3.93
N GLU A 186 1.51 -1.32 -2.80
CA GLU A 186 2.07 -0.99 -1.47
C GLU A 186 3.38 -1.74 -1.17
N THR A 187 3.86 -2.60 -2.08
CA THR A 187 5.13 -3.32 -1.88
C THR A 187 6.30 -2.61 -2.55
N GLU A 188 7.39 -2.50 -1.80
CA GLU A 188 8.67 -2.03 -2.29
C GLU A 188 9.71 -3.16 -2.25
N ASP A 189 10.52 -3.25 -3.31
CA ASP A 189 11.63 -4.19 -3.38
C ASP A 189 12.84 -3.63 -2.62
N HIS A 190 13.36 -4.41 -1.67
CA HIS A 190 14.58 -4.07 -0.93
C HIS A 190 15.70 -5.09 -1.18
N GLU A 191 16.92 -4.61 -1.44
CA GLU A 191 18.08 -5.47 -1.63
C GLU A 191 18.62 -5.96 -0.28
N GLU A 192 18.58 -7.27 -0.05
CA GLU A 192 19.13 -7.89 1.15
C GLU A 192 20.15 -8.99 0.86
N GLN A 193 21.14 -9.12 1.75
CA GLN A 193 22.03 -10.27 1.71
C GLN A 193 21.28 -11.53 2.12
N SER A 194 21.33 -12.54 1.25
CA SER A 194 20.70 -13.84 1.50
C SER A 194 21.66 -15.00 1.20
N TYR A 195 21.20 -16.22 1.45
CA TYR A 195 21.97 -17.44 1.24
C TYR A 195 21.39 -18.23 0.08
N PHE A 196 22.25 -18.73 -0.81
CA PHE A 196 21.86 -19.77 -1.74
C PHE A 196 22.10 -21.13 -1.07
N ASN A 197 20.99 -21.83 -0.78
CA ASN A 197 21.02 -23.11 -0.08
C ASN A 197 20.78 -24.24 -1.09
N ASP A 198 21.69 -25.21 -1.13
CA ASP A 198 21.50 -26.44 -1.89
C ASP A 198 20.92 -27.52 -0.95
N ILE A 199 19.73 -28.00 -1.32
CA ILE A 199 18.92 -28.92 -0.52
C ILE A 199 18.81 -30.23 -1.30
N ALA A 200 19.35 -31.31 -0.74
CA ALA A 200 19.26 -32.66 -1.30
C ALA A 200 17.96 -33.35 -0.88
N PHE A 201 17.30 -33.98 -1.84
CA PHE A 201 16.10 -34.80 -1.66
C PHE A 201 16.42 -36.24 -2.05
N GLU A 202 16.06 -37.18 -1.18
CA GLU A 202 16.16 -38.60 -1.45
C GLU A 202 15.12 -39.02 -2.51
N LEU A 203 15.58 -39.73 -3.55
CA LEU A 203 14.68 -40.30 -4.54
C LEU A 203 14.21 -41.68 -4.08
N VAL A 204 12.91 -41.80 -3.83
CA VAL A 204 12.26 -43.08 -3.58
C VAL A 204 11.67 -43.56 -4.90
N GLU A 205 12.23 -44.61 -5.48
CA GLU A 205 11.62 -45.31 -6.60
C GLU A 205 10.47 -46.20 -6.10
N SER A 206 9.33 -46.19 -6.79
CA SER A 206 8.22 -47.10 -6.46
C SER A 206 8.65 -48.54 -6.79
N GLY A 207 9.00 -49.33 -5.77
CA GLY A 207 9.38 -50.74 -5.90
C GLY A 207 10.87 -51.03 -5.96
N SER A 208 11.76 -50.12 -5.54
CA SER A 208 13.19 -50.37 -5.52
C SER A 208 13.65 -51.34 -4.44
N ASP A 209 14.52 -52.27 -4.85
CA ASP A 209 15.36 -53.15 -4.03
C ASP A 209 16.16 -52.35 -2.98
N PRO A 210 16.10 -52.68 -1.68
CA PRO A 210 16.79 -51.94 -0.61
C PRO A 210 18.33 -51.87 -0.74
N ASP A 211 18.95 -52.67 -1.61
CA ASP A 211 20.40 -52.70 -1.84
C ASP A 211 20.90 -51.76 -2.96
N LYS A 212 20.01 -51.00 -3.63
CA LYS A 212 20.44 -50.00 -4.63
C LYS A 212 20.90 -48.69 -3.98
N PRO A 213 21.97 -48.06 -4.48
CA PRO A 213 22.43 -46.78 -3.96
C PRO A 213 21.35 -45.72 -4.11
N THR A 214 21.01 -45.10 -2.98
CA THR A 214 20.06 -43.99 -2.89
C THR A 214 20.47 -42.86 -3.82
N GLN A 215 19.65 -42.59 -4.84
CA GLN A 215 19.86 -41.43 -5.70
C GLN A 215 19.30 -40.18 -5.00
N SER A 216 20.00 -39.05 -5.12
CA SER A 216 19.55 -37.77 -4.57
C SER A 216 19.35 -36.73 -5.67
N ALA A 217 18.29 -35.94 -5.57
CA ALA A 217 18.07 -34.76 -6.39
C ALA A 217 18.32 -33.49 -5.56
N THR A 218 19.10 -32.54 -6.09
CA THR A 218 19.37 -31.27 -5.40
C THR A 218 18.49 -30.16 -5.97
N THR A 219 17.86 -29.39 -5.08
CA THR A 219 17.16 -28.15 -5.42
C THR A 219 17.82 -26.98 -4.70
N THR A 220 17.91 -25.84 -5.37
CA THR A 220 18.52 -24.63 -4.83
C THR A 220 17.44 -23.65 -4.39
N SER A 221 17.59 -23.03 -3.21
CA SER A 221 16.63 -22.04 -2.68
C SER A 221 17.31 -20.93 -1.89
N THR A 222 16.79 -19.71 -2.00
CA THR A 222 17.20 -18.58 -1.15
C THR A 222 16.62 -18.66 0.27
N ARG A 223 15.59 -19.49 0.49
CA ARG A 223 14.98 -19.69 1.80
C ARG A 223 15.66 -20.86 2.54
N PRO A 224 16.33 -20.61 3.69
CA PRO A 224 17.14 -21.63 4.37
C PRO A 224 16.33 -22.73 5.04
N ARG A 225 15.01 -22.54 5.22
CA ARG A 225 14.11 -23.55 5.75
C ARG A 225 13.41 -24.20 4.56
N PRO A 226 13.69 -25.48 4.21
CA PRO A 226 12.80 -26.20 3.32
C PRO A 226 11.43 -26.13 3.98
N THR A 227 10.51 -25.44 3.33
CA THR A 227 9.15 -25.32 3.85
C THR A 227 8.67 -26.74 4.08
N ARG A 228 8.22 -27.06 5.29
CA ARG A 228 7.41 -28.27 5.51
C ARG A 228 6.20 -28.36 4.54
N ALA A 229 5.92 -27.27 3.84
CA ALA A 229 4.97 -27.11 2.75
C ALA A 229 5.51 -27.38 1.33
N THR A 230 6.72 -27.92 1.13
CA THR A 230 7.18 -28.32 -0.21
C THR A 230 6.37 -29.55 -0.67
N ILE A 231 5.50 -29.35 -1.67
CA ILE A 231 4.60 -30.41 -2.18
C ILE A 231 5.14 -31.08 -3.46
N SER A 232 5.91 -30.36 -4.28
CA SER A 232 6.45 -30.87 -5.54
C SER A 232 7.72 -30.13 -5.98
N SER A 233 8.61 -30.80 -6.72
CA SER A 233 9.71 -30.17 -7.45
C SER A 233 9.42 -30.14 -8.95
N SER A 234 9.79 -29.05 -9.63
CA SER A 234 9.59 -28.87 -11.07
C SER A 234 10.93 -28.83 -11.80
N ARG A 235 10.95 -29.38 -13.02
CA ARG A 235 12.11 -29.32 -13.91
C ARG A 235 11.64 -28.96 -15.31
N ARG A 236 12.31 -28.00 -15.94
CA ARG A 236 12.03 -27.61 -17.33
C ARG A 236 12.24 -28.83 -18.25
N PRO A 237 11.30 -29.18 -19.14
CA PRO A 237 11.54 -30.22 -20.13
C PRO A 237 12.66 -29.75 -21.05
N ALA A 238 13.76 -30.51 -21.11
CA ALA A 238 14.87 -30.23 -22.01
C ALA A 238 14.93 -31.32 -23.09
N PRO A 239 15.17 -30.97 -24.37
CA PRO A 239 15.17 -31.93 -25.47
C PRO A 239 16.29 -32.97 -25.36
N ASN A 240 17.39 -32.68 -24.65
CA ASN A 240 18.55 -33.58 -24.49
C ASN A 240 19.15 -33.48 -23.08
N SER A 241 18.45 -33.97 -22.06
CA SER A 241 19.09 -34.19 -20.76
C SER A 241 19.10 -35.68 -20.43
N SER A 242 20.29 -36.25 -20.29
CA SER A 242 20.57 -37.66 -19.95
C SER A 242 20.18 -38.08 -18.53
N ARG A 243 19.39 -37.26 -17.82
CA ARG A 243 18.93 -37.54 -16.46
C ARG A 243 17.41 -37.72 -16.49
N ARG A 244 16.97 -38.98 -16.59
CA ARG A 244 15.57 -39.37 -16.34
C ARG A 244 15.31 -39.25 -14.84
N VAL A 245 14.38 -38.39 -14.46
CA VAL A 245 13.70 -38.47 -13.16
C VAL A 245 12.22 -38.48 -13.51
N SER A 246 11.57 -39.64 -13.35
CA SER A 246 10.13 -39.76 -13.61
C SER A 246 9.36 -38.86 -12.66
N ARG A 247 8.26 -38.29 -13.17
CA ARG A 247 7.31 -37.48 -12.40
C ARG A 247 6.87 -38.23 -11.14
N CYS A 248 7.26 -37.76 -9.97
CA CYS A 248 6.54 -38.07 -8.72
C CYS A 248 5.53 -36.96 -8.48
N LEU A 249 4.29 -37.15 -8.97
CA LEU A 249 3.13 -36.45 -8.41
C LEU A 249 2.66 -37.30 -7.24
N SER A 250 3.03 -36.95 -6.02
CA SER A 250 2.29 -37.39 -4.83
C SER A 250 1.21 -36.36 -4.54
N THR A 251 0.01 -36.60 -5.05
CA THR A 251 -1.21 -35.92 -4.62
C THR A 251 -1.47 -36.29 -3.16
N LEU A 252 -1.16 -35.37 -2.23
CA LEU A 252 -1.63 -35.48 -0.85
C LEU A 252 -3.04 -34.88 -0.78
N THR A 253 -4.05 -35.71 -1.02
CA THR A 253 -5.44 -35.40 -0.66
C THR A 253 -5.59 -35.56 0.85
N THR A 254 -5.54 -34.45 1.58
CA THR A 254 -5.86 -34.45 3.02
C THR A 254 -7.38 -34.53 3.18
N THR A 255 -7.93 -35.74 3.28
CA THR A 255 -9.25 -35.93 3.91
C THR A 255 -9.02 -36.19 5.39
N ALA A 256 -9.53 -35.29 6.22
CA ALA A 256 -9.42 -35.37 7.66
C ALA A 256 -10.46 -36.36 8.22
N THR A 257 -10.00 -37.46 8.80
CA THR A 257 -10.73 -38.19 9.85
C THR A 257 -9.75 -38.59 10.95
N PRO A 258 -10.09 -38.41 12.24
CA PRO A 258 -9.13 -38.55 13.32
C PRO A 258 -9.19 -39.97 13.89
N THR A 259 -8.19 -40.80 13.61
CA THR A 259 -7.87 -41.96 14.47
C THR A 259 -6.38 -42.26 14.46
N SER A 260 -5.92 -42.65 15.64
CA SER A 260 -4.54 -42.73 16.12
C SER A 260 -3.63 -43.70 15.37
N SER A 261 -2.49 -43.19 14.88
CA SER A 261 -1.12 -43.63 15.22
C SER A 261 -0.14 -42.96 14.25
N ALA A 262 0.42 -41.81 14.62
CA ALA A 262 1.35 -41.09 13.76
C ALA A 262 2.76 -41.70 13.87
N ALA A 263 3.08 -42.64 12.99
CA ALA A 263 4.46 -42.97 12.68
C ALA A 263 5.08 -41.78 11.93
N GLN A 264 5.69 -40.85 12.67
CA GLN A 264 6.51 -39.78 12.08
C GLN A 264 7.75 -40.41 11.42
N ARG A 265 7.68 -40.68 10.12
CA ARG A 265 8.89 -40.90 9.32
C ARG A 265 9.63 -39.56 9.26
N ARG A 266 10.76 -39.47 9.97
CA ARG A 266 11.69 -38.33 9.87
C ARG A 266 12.37 -38.39 8.51
N CYS A 267 12.03 -37.48 7.60
CA CYS A 267 12.93 -37.16 6.49
C CYS A 267 14.15 -36.43 7.08
N LEU A 268 15.33 -37.03 6.94
CA LEU A 268 16.59 -36.40 7.28
C LEU A 268 16.97 -35.45 6.14
N PHE A 269 17.20 -34.18 6.46
CA PHE A 269 17.60 -33.15 5.49
C PHE A 269 19.06 -32.79 5.73
N SER A 270 19.87 -32.79 4.68
CA SER A 270 21.20 -32.16 4.70
C SER A 270 21.14 -30.85 3.92
N VAL A 271 21.45 -29.74 4.58
CA VAL A 271 21.50 -28.40 3.96
C VAL A 271 22.96 -27.96 3.89
N THR A 272 23.46 -27.75 2.69
CA THR A 272 24.77 -27.15 2.45
C THR A 272 24.57 -25.68 2.07
N ARG A 273 25.25 -24.77 2.77
CA ARG A 273 25.15 -23.32 2.53
C ARG A 273 26.38 -22.85 1.77
N SER A 274 26.18 -22.12 0.67
CA SER A 274 27.23 -21.31 0.06
C SER A 274 26.86 -19.83 0.19
N ARG A 275 27.85 -18.99 0.51
CA ARG A 275 27.68 -17.53 0.60
C ARG A 275 27.86 -16.99 -0.82
N SER A 276 26.80 -16.48 -1.44
CA SER A 276 26.90 -15.85 -2.76
C SER A 276 27.07 -14.34 -2.59
N THR A 277 28.09 -13.76 -3.24
CA THR A 277 28.23 -12.32 -3.45
C THR A 277 27.82 -11.99 -4.88
N ARG A 278 26.82 -11.10 -5.01
CA ARG A 278 26.32 -10.44 -6.23
C ARG A 278 25.86 -11.33 -7.38
N THR A 279 24.57 -11.26 -7.69
CA THR A 279 24.07 -11.49 -9.04
C THR A 279 22.91 -10.55 -9.30
N THR A 280 23.10 -9.60 -10.22
CA THR A 280 22.07 -8.69 -10.70
C THR A 280 21.11 -9.47 -11.62
N ALA A 281 19.82 -9.41 -11.33
CA ALA A 281 18.77 -9.76 -12.29
C ALA A 281 18.31 -8.46 -12.96
N SER A 282 18.84 -8.15 -14.15
CA SER A 282 18.31 -7.05 -14.95
C SER A 282 16.96 -7.45 -15.54
N THR A 283 15.88 -6.80 -15.11
CA THR A 283 14.65 -6.76 -15.89
C THR A 283 14.85 -5.78 -17.03
N GLY A 284 14.99 -6.30 -18.26
CA GLY A 284 15.09 -5.48 -19.46
C GLY A 284 13.82 -4.63 -19.65
N ARG A 285 13.91 -3.33 -19.35
CA ARG A 285 13.02 -2.32 -19.95
C ARG A 285 13.26 -2.33 -21.45
N ARG A 286 12.20 -2.55 -22.24
CA ARG A 286 12.21 -2.16 -23.66
C ARG A 286 12.14 -0.64 -23.71
N GLU A 287 13.16 0.00 -24.28
CA GLU A 287 13.08 1.39 -24.73
C GLU A 287 12.02 1.52 -25.84
N PRO A 288 11.28 2.64 -25.92
CA PRO A 288 10.48 2.95 -27.09
C PRO A 288 11.40 3.33 -28.25
N ALA A 289 11.15 2.74 -29.42
CA ALA A 289 11.79 3.15 -30.65
C ALA A 289 11.36 4.58 -31.02
N SER A 290 12.35 5.34 -31.49
CA SER A 290 12.29 6.68 -32.10
C SER A 290 11.12 6.93 -33.02
#